data_AF-A0A7X8X8X6-F1
#
_entry.id   AF-A0A7X8X8X6-F1
#
_cell.length_a   1.000
_cell.length_b   1.000
_cell.length_c   1.000
_cell.angle_alpha   90.00
_cell.angle_beta   90.00
_cell.angle_gamma   90.00
#
_symmetry.space_group_name_H-M   'P 1'
#
loop_
_entity.id
_entity.type
_entity.pdbx_description
1 polymer ?
#
loop_
_entity_poly.entity_id
_entity_poly.type
_entity_poly.pdbx_seq_one_letter_code
_entity_poly.pdbx_strand_id
1 'polypeptide(L)'
;MEKVKEFFNMIIKMFTDFDGWLKTTFQFDAKFLGFYNSAIAPLAEWIKMFGLVAIILLSIIGLIVVIKKAYKLILTLLIIGIIAGIVVFFLIK
;
A
#
# COMPACT_ATOMS: atom_id res chain seq x y z
N MET A 1 29.43 -13.49 -2.04
CA MET A 1 28.87 -12.36 -2.83
C MET A 1 27.78 -12.80 -3.80
N GLU A 2 27.89 -14.00 -4.40
CA GLU A 2 26.92 -14.53 -5.39
C GLU A 2 25.51 -14.74 -4.82
N LYS A 3 25.39 -15.40 -3.65
CA LYS A 3 24.11 -15.61 -2.97
C LYS A 3 23.38 -14.32 -2.57
N VAL A 4 24.14 -13.24 -2.33
CA VAL A 4 23.56 -11.92 -2.03
C VAL A 4 22.96 -11.34 -3.29
N LYS A 5 23.66 -11.43 -4.44
CA LYS A 5 23.11 -10.97 -5.73
C LYS A 5 21.87 -11.74 -6.16
N GLU A 6 21.85 -13.06 -5.98
CA GLU A 6 20.67 -13.89 -6.27
C GLU A 6 19.46 -13.49 -5.42
N PHE A 7 19.68 -13.24 -4.13
CA PHE A 7 18.64 -12.77 -3.22
C PHE A 7 18.08 -11.40 -3.64
N PHE A 8 18.94 -10.44 -4.00
CA PHE A 8 18.49 -9.13 -4.50
C PHE A 8 17.74 -9.24 -5.83
N ASN A 9 18.19 -10.09 -6.75
CA ASN A 9 17.51 -10.32 -8.02
C ASN A 9 16.13 -10.96 -7.83
N MET A 10 15.99 -11.88 -6.86
CA MET A 10 14.70 -12.46 -6.49
C MET A 10 13.74 -11.39 -5.94
N ILE A 11 14.22 -10.52 -5.05
CA ILE A 11 13.43 -9.41 -4.50
C ILE A 11 12.97 -8.47 -5.62
N ILE A 12 13.88 -8.04 -6.50
CA ILE A 12 13.56 -7.14 -7.62
C ILE A 12 12.50 -7.77 -8.52
N LYS A 13 12.67 -9.04 -8.89
CA LYS A 13 11.72 -9.77 -9.73
C LYS A 13 10.33 -9.86 -9.08
N MET A 14 10.27 -10.16 -7.78
CA MET A 14 9.00 -10.16 -7.04
C MET A 14 8.30 -8.80 -7.07
N PHE A 15 9.04 -7.69 -6.92
CA PHE A 15 8.47 -6.35 -7.02
C PHE A 15 7.99 -6.01 -8.44
N THR A 16 8.75 -6.40 -9.47
CA THR A 16 8.34 -6.22 -10.88
C THR A 16 7.09 -7.01 -11.21
N ASP A 17 7.04 -8.28 -10.80
CA ASP A 17 5.87 -9.15 -11.01
C ASP A 17 4.65 -8.63 -10.23
N PHE A 18 4.87 -8.10 -9.02
CA PHE A 18 3.82 -7.48 -8.22
C PHE A 18 3.27 -6.20 -8.84
N ASP A 19 4.11 -5.33 -9.41
CA ASP A 19 3.67 -4.14 -10.16
C ASP A 19 2.87 -4.52 -11.42
N GLY A 20 3.35 -5.51 -12.18
CA GLY A 20 2.63 -6.03 -13.34
C GLY A 20 1.27 -6.64 -12.99
N TRP A 21 1.22 -7.39 -11.89
CA TRP A 21 -0.03 -7.95 -11.35
C TRP A 21 -0.99 -6.86 -10.88
N LEU A 22 -0.49 -5.82 -10.19
CA LEU A 22 -1.29 -4.68 -9.75
C LEU A 22 -1.92 -3.94 -10.93
N LYS A 23 -1.13 -3.62 -11.96
CA LYS A 23 -1.62 -2.94 -13.17
C LYS A 23 -2.68 -3.76 -13.89
N THR A 24 -2.49 -5.08 -13.99
CA THR A 24 -3.41 -5.98 -14.70
C THR A 24 -4.69 -6.24 -13.92
N THR A 25 -4.59 -6.41 -12.60
CA THR A 25 -5.72 -6.81 -11.75
C THR A 25 -6.61 -5.64 -11.40
N PHE A 26 -6.01 -4.52 -11.00
CA PHE A 26 -6.77 -3.37 -10.57
C PHE A 26 -7.24 -2.55 -11.76
N GLN A 27 -6.46 -2.48 -12.87
CA GLN A 27 -6.73 -1.59 -14.03
C GLN A 27 -7.27 -0.24 -13.56
N PHE A 28 -6.65 0.29 -12.50
CA PHE A 28 -7.26 1.32 -11.65
C PHE A 28 -7.59 2.54 -12.50
N ASP A 29 -6.67 2.93 -13.37
CA ASP A 29 -6.85 4.05 -14.31
C ASP A 29 -8.07 3.86 -15.21
N ALA A 30 -8.18 2.72 -15.90
CA ALA A 30 -9.27 2.48 -16.84
C ALA A 30 -10.65 2.38 -16.14
N LYS A 31 -10.71 1.71 -14.99
CA LYS A 31 -11.96 1.57 -14.22
C LYS A 31 -12.38 2.88 -13.57
N PHE A 32 -11.43 3.65 -13.04
CA PHE A 32 -11.71 4.92 -12.38
C PHE A 32 -12.11 6.00 -13.37
N LEU A 33 -11.42 6.10 -14.52
CA LEU A 33 -11.81 6.98 -15.62
C LEU A 33 -13.17 6.58 -16.20
N GLY A 34 -13.40 5.27 -16.40
CA GLY A 34 -14.70 4.76 -16.85
C GLY A 34 -15.83 5.16 -15.90
N PHE A 35 -15.63 4.95 -14.61
CA PHE A 35 -16.60 5.32 -13.57
C PHE A 35 -16.83 6.83 -13.49
N TYR A 36 -15.77 7.64 -13.56
CA TYR A 36 -15.89 9.09 -13.56
C TYR A 36 -16.75 9.55 -14.73
N ASN A 37 -16.47 9.06 -15.94
CA ASN A 37 -17.19 9.45 -17.15
C ASN A 37 -18.66 9.00 -17.15
N SER A 38 -18.97 7.82 -16.60
CA SER A 38 -20.34 7.30 -16.59
C SER A 38 -21.20 7.82 -15.43
N ALA A 39 -20.62 8.00 -14.24
CA ALA A 39 -21.37 8.24 -13.01
C ALA A 39 -21.19 9.64 -12.43
N ILE A 40 -20.03 10.29 -12.65
CA ILE A 40 -19.70 11.58 -12.03
C ILE A 40 -19.84 12.72 -13.03
N ALA A 41 -19.30 12.57 -14.25
CA ALA A 41 -19.33 13.59 -15.30
C ALA A 41 -20.74 14.07 -15.70
N PRO A 42 -21.79 13.23 -15.79
CA PRO A 42 -23.13 13.71 -16.15
C PRO A 42 -23.88 14.39 -14.99
N LEU A 43 -23.35 14.36 -13.76
CA LEU A 43 -24.00 15.00 -12.61
C LEU A 43 -23.95 16.53 -12.70
N ALA A 44 -24.94 17.16 -12.06
CA ALA A 44 -24.95 18.61 -11.89
C ALA A 44 -23.73 19.10 -11.11
N GLU A 45 -23.23 20.29 -11.43
CA GLU A 45 -21.98 20.83 -10.88
C GLU A 45 -21.97 20.96 -9.35
N TRP A 46 -23.10 21.32 -8.76
CA TRP A 46 -23.22 21.44 -7.30
C TRP A 46 -23.02 20.07 -6.60
N ILE A 47 -23.52 18.98 -7.17
CA ILE A 47 -23.31 17.62 -6.64
C ILE A 47 -21.84 17.23 -6.75
N LYS A 48 -21.18 17.59 -7.85
CA LYS A 48 -19.73 17.34 -8.04
C LYS A 48 -18.89 18.05 -6.98
N MET A 49 -19.23 19.29 -6.63
CA MET A 49 -18.54 20.04 -5.58
C MET A 49 -18.69 19.38 -4.21
N PHE A 50 -19.90 18.94 -3.84
CA PHE A 50 -20.09 18.17 -2.60
C PHE A 50 -19.32 16.84 -2.61
N GLY A 51 -19.32 16.13 -3.75
CA GLY A 51 -18.56 14.90 -3.93
C GLY A 51 -17.06 15.10 -3.74
N LEU A 52 -16.50 16.19 -4.26
CA LEU A 52 -15.09 16.54 -4.08
C LEU A 52 -14.76 16.76 -2.59
N VAL A 53 -15.58 17.54 -1.87
CA VAL A 53 -15.37 17.79 -0.44
C VAL A 53 -15.45 16.48 0.37
N ALA A 54 -16.40 15.60 0.03
CA ALA A 54 -16.52 14.29 0.67
C ALA A 54 -15.29 13.41 0.40
N ILE A 55 -14.77 13.38 -0.83
CA ILE A 55 -13.55 12.63 -1.17
C ILE A 55 -12.36 13.14 -0.37
N ILE A 56 -12.20 14.46 -0.25
CA ILE A 56 -11.09 15.05 0.53
C ILE A 56 -11.18 14.61 2.00
N LEU A 57 -12.36 14.72 2.61
CA LEU A 57 -12.57 14.31 4.00
C LEU A 57 -12.31 12.81 4.20
N LEU A 58 -12.86 11.96 3.33
CA LEU A 58 -12.66 10.52 3.38
C LEU A 58 -11.20 10.13 3.16
N SER A 59 -10.49 10.85 2.29
CA SER A 59 -9.06 10.62 2.04
C SER A 59 -8.23 10.93 3.28
N ILE A 60 -8.52 12.04 3.97
CA ILE A 60 -7.84 12.41 5.22
C ILE A 60 -8.11 11.38 6.32
N ILE A 61 -9.38 11.03 6.53
CA ILE A 61 -9.77 10.02 7.53
C ILE A 61 -9.12 8.67 7.21
N GLY A 62 -9.18 8.26 5.94
CA GLY A 62 -8.56 7.03 5.45
C GLY A 62 -7.06 7.00 5.69
N LEU A 63 -6.35 8.08 5.36
CA LEU A 63 -4.92 8.23 5.61
C LEU A 63 -4.59 8.10 7.10
N ILE A 64 -5.34 8.78 7.99
CA ILE A 64 -5.14 8.69 9.44
C ILE A 64 -5.29 7.23 9.92
N VAL A 65 -6.31 6.51 9.44
CA VAL A 65 -6.54 5.10 9.81
C VAL A 65 -5.43 4.21 9.29
N VAL A 66 -5.00 4.40 8.05
CA VAL A 66 -3.90 3.63 7.43
C VAL A 66 -2.60 3.86 8.19
N ILE A 67 -2.25 5.12 8.48
CA ILE A 67 -1.05 5.47 9.25
C ILE A 67 -1.10 4.82 10.63
N LYS A 68 -2.24 4.91 11.34
CA LYS A 68 -2.41 4.29 12.66
C LYS A 68 -2.21 2.77 12.61
N LYS A 69 -2.68 2.11 11.56
CA LYS A 69 -2.53 0.65 11.39
C LYS A 69 -1.11 0.26 10.97
N ALA A 70 -0.49 1.03 10.07
CA ALA A 70 0.89 0.83 9.64
C ALA A 70 1.88 1.01 10.81
N TYR A 71 1.67 2.03 11.65
CA TYR A 71 2.48 2.24 12.85
C TYR A 71 2.46 1.01 13.78
N LYS A 72 1.27 0.44 14.03
CA LYS A 72 1.15 -0.80 14.83
C LYS A 72 1.93 -1.95 14.21
N LEU A 73 1.83 -2.14 12.90
CA LEU A 73 2.55 -3.18 12.18
C LEU A 73 4.08 -3.03 12.35
N ILE A 74 4.60 -1.81 12.15
CA ILE A 74 6.03 -1.51 12.31
C ILE A 74 6.48 -1.79 13.75
N LEU A 75 5.68 -1.37 14.74
CA LEU A 75 6.00 -1.60 16.15
C LEU A 75 6.04 -3.09 16.49
N THR A 76 5.08 -3.88 15.98
CA THR A 76 5.06 -5.33 16.14
C THR A 76 6.30 -5.98 15.51
N LEU A 77 6.65 -5.61 14.28
CA LEU A 77 7.85 -6.13 13.63
C LEU A 77 9.13 -5.78 14.39
N LEU A 78 9.21 -4.57 14.96
CA LEU A 78 10.35 -4.13 15.77
C LEU A 78 10.49 -4.97 17.05
N ILE A 79 9.39 -5.23 17.77
CA ILE A 79 9.42 -6.09 18.96
C ILE A 79 9.85 -7.52 18.60
N ILE A 80 9.29 -8.10 17.53
CA ILE A 80 9.69 -9.43 17.05
C ILE A 80 11.18 -9.45 16.71
N GLY A 81 11.69 -8.42 16.03
CA GLY A 81 13.10 -8.28 15.70
C GLY A 81 14.01 -8.23 16.93
N ILE A 82 13.62 -7.49 17.97
CA ILE A 82 14.36 -7.42 19.24
C ILE A 82 14.37 -8.79 19.92
N ILE A 83 13.21 -9.45 20.06
CA ILE A 83 13.11 -10.77 20.68
C ILE A 83 13.96 -11.78 19.93
N ALA A 84 13.84 -11.82 18.60
CA ALA A 84 14.63 -12.71 17.76
C ALA A 84 16.15 -12.44 17.92
N GLY A 85 16.55 -11.16 17.98
CA GLY A 85 17.94 -10.78 18.22
C GLY A 85 18.47 -11.24 19.58
N ILE A 86 17.67 -11.10 20.64
CA ILE A 86 18.02 -11.59 21.98
C ILE A 86 18.18 -13.11 21.97
N VAL A 87 17.22 -13.84 21.39
CA VAL A 87 17.27 -15.30 21.31
C VAL A 87 18.51 -15.77 20.55
N VAL A 88 18.82 -15.16 19.41
CA VAL A 88 20.03 -15.46 18.63
C VAL A 88 21.30 -15.14 19.43
N PHE A 89 21.35 -14.03 20.16
CA PHE A 89 22.49 -13.70 21.03
C PHE A 89 22.71 -14.74 22.14
N PHE A 90 21.63 -15.27 22.74
CA PHE A 90 21.70 -16.34 23.74
C PHE A 90 22.04 -17.71 23.15
N LEU A 91 21.74 -17.97 21.88
CA LEU A 91 22.07 -19.23 21.20
C LEU A 91 23.50 -19.27 20.64
N ILE A 92 24.10 -18.11 20.36
CA ILE A 92 25.48 -17.98 19.85
C ILE A 92 26.51 -17.95 20.99
N LYS A 93 26.10 -17.55 22.21
CA LYS A 93 26.91 -17.69 23.42
C LYS A 93 26.82 -19.09 24.00
#